data_AF-A0AAE0SYB6-F1
#
_entry.id   AF-A0AAE0SYB6-F1
#
_cell.length_a   1.000
_cell.length_b   1.000
_cell.length_c   1.000
_cell.angle_alpha   90.00
_cell.angle_beta   90.00
_cell.angle_gamma   90.00
#
_symmetry.space_group_name_H-M   'P 1'
#
loop_
_entity.id
_entity.type
_entity.pdbx_description
1 polymer ?
#
loop_
_entity_poly.entity_id
_entity_poly.type
_entity_poly.pdbx_seq_one_letter_code
_entity_poly.pdbx_strand_id
1 'polypeptide(L)'
;MYLFQEHSRGLLHPQGESNAAVGIKKAREIFQTQGRVGSPQFIVHMTDGPTSSLSESVYQANEARVEGITIISVGVGNVPATEQQAIASSTSTILNTKGFDALPNALHGLREMMCSCKYGTLDGLRGMICICKYGTLDGLRGMICICKYWTLDGLRGMICICKYWTLDGLRGMICICKYGTLDGLRGMICICKYWTLDGLRGMICICKYWTLDGLRGMICICKYGTLDGLRGMICICKYWTLDGLRGMICICKYGTLDGLRGMICICKYWTLDGLRGMICICKYWTLDGLRGMICICKYGTLDGLRGMICICKYGTLDGLRGMICICKYWTLDGLRGMICICKYWTLDGLRGMICICKYGTLDGLRGMICICKYWTLDGLRGMICICKYWTLDGLRGMICICKYGTLDGLRGMICICKYWTLDGLRGMICSNYGTLDGLRGMI
;
A
#
# COMPACT_ATOMS: atom_id res chain seq x y z
N MET A 1 -20.12 -19.31 42.30
CA MET A 1 -19.43 -18.19 42.98
C MET A 1 -20.06 -17.89 44.34
N TYR A 2 -21.39 -17.86 44.44
CA TYR A 2 -22.13 -17.62 45.71
C TYR A 2 -21.73 -18.55 46.87
N LEU A 3 -21.64 -19.88 46.62
CA LEU A 3 -21.27 -20.87 47.64
C LEU A 3 -19.88 -20.65 48.25
N PHE A 4 -18.91 -20.18 47.47
CA PHE A 4 -17.56 -19.91 47.98
C PHE A 4 -17.52 -18.67 48.87
N GLN A 5 -18.23 -17.61 48.47
CA GLN A 5 -18.32 -16.38 49.26
C GLN A 5 -18.98 -16.60 50.62
N GLU A 6 -20.04 -17.41 50.68
CA GLU A 6 -20.69 -17.79 51.94
C GLU A 6 -19.76 -18.62 52.83
N HIS A 7 -19.01 -19.57 52.27
CA HIS A 7 -18.04 -20.35 53.04
C HIS A 7 -16.91 -19.48 53.61
N SER A 8 -16.38 -18.53 52.81
CA SER A 8 -15.34 -17.60 53.29
C SER A 8 -15.84 -16.68 54.41
N ARG A 9 -17.11 -16.25 54.39
CA ARG A 9 -17.70 -15.43 55.46
C ARG A 9 -17.89 -16.21 56.77
N GLY A 10 -18.01 -17.53 56.70
CA GLY A 10 -18.14 -18.42 57.86
C GLY A 10 -16.82 -18.85 58.50
N LEU A 11 -15.67 -18.43 57.96
CA LEU A 11 -14.36 -18.75 58.54
C LEU A 11 -14.17 -18.00 59.87
N LEU A 12 -13.87 -18.75 60.93
CA LEU A 12 -13.52 -18.20 62.23
C LEU A 12 -12.02 -17.91 62.28
N HIS A 13 -11.65 -16.81 62.92
CA HIS A 13 -10.24 -16.48 63.16
C HIS A 13 -9.70 -17.37 64.29
N PRO A 14 -8.77 -18.31 64.02
CA PRO A 14 -8.14 -19.07 65.08
C PRO A 14 -7.16 -18.16 65.84
N GLN A 15 -7.20 -18.15 67.16
CA GLN A 15 -6.15 -17.52 67.95
C GLN A 15 -4.92 -18.46 67.97
N GLY A 16 -3.73 -17.94 67.67
CA GLY A 16 -2.50 -18.75 67.65
C GLY A 16 -1.36 -18.14 66.85
N GLU A 17 -0.31 -18.94 66.63
CA GLU A 17 0.87 -18.59 65.84
C GLU A 17 0.64 -18.72 64.34
N SER A 18 1.42 -18.01 63.54
CA SER A 18 1.41 -18.08 62.08
C SER A 18 2.40 -19.15 61.59
N ASN A 19 1.94 -20.35 61.21
CA ASN A 19 2.79 -21.40 60.64
C ASN A 19 2.50 -21.62 59.14
N ALA A 20 3.29 -20.97 58.28
CA ALA A 20 3.14 -21.05 56.83
C ALA A 20 3.46 -22.46 56.28
N ALA A 21 4.38 -23.20 56.91
CA ALA A 21 4.79 -24.52 56.45
C ALA A 21 3.62 -25.52 56.42
N VAL A 22 2.79 -25.53 57.47
CA VAL A 22 1.60 -26.40 57.56
C VAL A 22 0.59 -26.04 56.48
N GLY A 23 0.34 -24.75 56.26
CA GLY A 23 -0.58 -24.27 55.23
C GLY A 23 -0.14 -24.67 53.82
N ILE A 24 1.14 -24.46 53.49
CA ILE A 24 1.70 -24.80 52.17
C ILE A 24 1.68 -26.32 51.96
N LYS A 25 2.11 -27.11 52.96
CA LYS A 25 2.03 -28.57 52.91
C LYS A 25 0.61 -29.04 52.64
N LYS A 26 -0.38 -28.46 53.34
CA LYS A 26 -1.77 -28.87 53.16
C LYS A 26 -2.30 -28.52 51.77
N ALA A 27 -1.95 -27.35 51.24
CA ALA A 27 -2.31 -26.96 49.89
C ALA A 27 -1.72 -27.89 48.83
N ARG A 28 -0.45 -28.30 48.98
CA ARG A 28 0.18 -29.31 48.11
C ARG A 28 -0.58 -30.64 48.13
N GLU A 29 -0.92 -31.16 49.30
CA GLU A 29 -1.72 -32.39 49.43
C GLU A 29 -3.09 -32.29 48.75
N ILE A 30 -3.75 -31.13 48.85
CA ILE A 30 -5.02 -30.87 48.14
C ILE A 30 -4.81 -30.92 46.63
N PHE A 31 -3.73 -30.33 46.10
CA PHE A 31 -3.44 -30.41 44.66
C PHE A 31 -3.09 -31.82 44.20
N GLN A 32 -2.42 -32.62 45.01
CA GLN A 32 -2.10 -34.01 44.68
C GLN A 32 -3.36 -34.89 44.64
N THR A 33 -4.34 -34.64 45.54
CA THR A 33 -5.53 -35.49 45.67
C THR A 33 -6.74 -34.99 44.88
N GLN A 34 -6.86 -33.67 44.67
CA GLN A 34 -8.03 -33.02 44.08
C GLN A 34 -7.68 -32.08 42.92
N GLY A 35 -6.38 -31.91 42.60
CA GLY A 35 -5.93 -31.03 41.53
C GLY A 35 -6.30 -31.54 40.14
N ARG A 36 -6.67 -30.62 39.24
CA ARG A 36 -6.96 -30.95 37.85
C ARG A 36 -5.67 -31.04 37.04
N VAL A 37 -5.46 -32.16 36.37
CA VAL A 37 -4.34 -32.38 35.45
C VAL A 37 -4.35 -31.32 34.34
N GLY A 38 -3.18 -30.76 34.01
CA GLY A 38 -3.02 -29.75 32.95
C GLY A 38 -3.49 -28.34 33.30
N SER A 39 -4.05 -28.10 34.50
CA SER A 39 -4.41 -26.77 34.97
C SER A 39 -3.29 -26.15 35.80
N PRO A 40 -2.95 -24.86 35.61
CA PRO A 40 -2.00 -24.17 36.48
C PRO A 40 -2.46 -24.20 37.94
N GLN A 41 -1.53 -24.51 38.85
CA GLN A 41 -1.80 -24.59 40.29
C GLN A 41 -1.18 -23.39 40.99
N PHE A 42 -1.99 -22.69 41.79
CA PHE A 42 -1.57 -21.49 42.51
C PHE A 42 -1.87 -21.61 44.00
N ILE A 43 -0.89 -21.24 44.83
CA ILE A 43 -1.09 -20.99 46.27
C ILE A 43 -1.05 -19.49 46.48
N VAL A 44 -2.11 -18.92 47.04
CA VAL A 44 -2.11 -17.52 47.51
C VAL A 44 -1.85 -17.54 49.01
N HIS A 45 -0.60 -17.23 49.38
CA HIS A 45 -0.15 -17.17 50.77
C HIS A 45 -0.34 -15.74 51.30
N MET A 46 -1.31 -15.55 52.20
CA MET A 46 -1.56 -14.25 52.85
C MET A 46 -0.99 -14.27 54.27
N THR A 47 -0.22 -13.25 54.63
CA THR A 47 0.35 -13.09 55.98
C THR A 47 0.47 -11.62 56.37
N ASP A 48 0.38 -11.32 57.67
CA ASP A 48 0.60 -10.01 58.29
C ASP A 48 1.84 -9.94 59.18
N GLY A 49 2.55 -11.06 59.34
CA GLY A 49 3.73 -11.17 60.20
C GLY A 49 4.64 -12.35 59.84
N PRO A 50 5.68 -12.61 60.65
CA PRO A 50 6.61 -13.70 60.43
C PRO A 50 5.98 -15.07 60.70
N THR A 51 6.47 -16.09 60.01
CA THR A 51 6.16 -17.50 60.24
C THR A 51 6.91 -18.00 61.47
N SER A 52 6.30 -18.90 62.25
CA SER A 52 6.92 -19.49 63.44
C SER A 52 8.10 -20.43 63.10
N SER A 53 8.18 -20.92 61.85
CA SER A 53 9.25 -21.81 61.39
C SER A 53 9.67 -21.50 59.95
N LEU A 54 10.71 -20.66 59.79
CA LEU A 54 11.16 -20.19 58.47
C LEU A 54 11.76 -21.33 57.64
N SER A 55 12.62 -22.17 58.24
CA SER A 55 13.29 -23.27 57.54
C SER A 55 12.29 -24.26 56.94
N GLU A 56 11.25 -24.64 57.68
CA GLU A 56 10.20 -25.54 57.21
C GLU A 56 9.30 -24.87 56.17
N SER A 57 9.00 -23.57 56.34
CA SER A 57 8.20 -22.82 55.36
C SER A 57 8.91 -22.74 54.01
N VAL A 58 10.23 -22.52 54.01
CA VAL A 58 11.07 -22.53 52.81
C VAL A 58 11.15 -23.93 52.20
N TYR A 59 11.31 -24.97 53.02
CA TYR A 59 11.32 -26.35 52.54
C TYR A 59 10.01 -26.69 51.81
N GLN A 60 8.86 -26.42 52.42
CA GLN A 60 7.55 -26.68 51.81
C GLN A 60 7.31 -25.83 50.56
N ALA A 61 7.81 -24.59 50.53
CA ALA A 61 7.73 -23.73 49.35
C ALA A 61 8.60 -24.25 48.20
N ASN A 62 9.81 -24.75 48.47
CA ASN A 62 10.67 -25.38 47.46
C ASN A 62 9.99 -26.59 46.83
N GLU A 63 9.44 -27.46 47.66
CA GLU A 63 8.76 -28.65 47.19
C GLU A 63 7.52 -28.33 46.34
N ALA A 64 6.72 -27.34 46.74
CA ALA A 64 5.60 -26.86 45.92
C ALA A 64 6.06 -26.38 44.53
N ARG A 65 7.20 -25.68 44.46
CA ARG A 65 7.77 -25.22 43.17
C ARG A 65 8.24 -26.38 42.30
N VAL A 66 8.85 -27.40 42.89
CA VAL A 66 9.25 -28.63 42.18
C VAL A 66 8.04 -29.35 41.60
N GLU A 67 6.89 -29.32 42.29
CA GLU A 67 5.61 -29.84 41.83
C GLU A 67 4.92 -28.97 40.75
N GLY A 68 5.53 -27.85 40.36
CA GLY A 68 4.97 -26.93 39.37
C GLY A 68 3.91 -25.96 39.92
N ILE A 69 3.77 -25.86 41.24
CA ILE A 69 2.84 -24.94 41.90
C ILE A 69 3.48 -23.55 42.03
N THR A 70 2.72 -22.51 41.66
CA THR A 70 3.15 -21.12 41.82
C THR A 70 2.63 -20.54 43.13
N ILE A 71 3.53 -20.11 44.01
CA ILE A 71 3.22 -19.43 45.26
C ILE A 71 3.26 -17.91 45.05
N ILE A 72 2.10 -17.27 45.24
CA ILE A 72 1.91 -15.83 45.27
C ILE A 72 1.82 -15.41 46.74
N SER A 73 2.76 -14.59 47.23
CA SER A 73 2.74 -14.11 48.60
C SER A 73 2.13 -12.72 48.67
N VAL A 74 1.14 -12.53 49.55
CA VAL A 74 0.48 -11.26 49.84
C VAL A 74 0.79 -10.87 51.28
N GLY A 75 1.61 -9.84 51.45
CA GLY A 75 1.94 -9.27 52.76
C GLY A 75 1.00 -8.12 53.10
N VAL A 76 0.47 -8.11 54.32
CA VAL A 76 -0.36 -7.02 54.85
C VAL A 76 0.36 -6.36 56.01
N GLY A 77 0.58 -5.06 55.94
CA GLY A 77 1.35 -4.35 56.96
C GLY A 77 2.86 -4.58 56.82
N ASN A 78 3.55 -4.88 57.93
CA ASN A 78 5.00 -4.95 57.97
C ASN A 78 5.50 -6.40 58.05
N VAL A 79 5.54 -7.08 56.90
CA VAL A 79 6.02 -8.46 56.77
C VAL A 79 7.52 -8.47 56.44
N PRO A 80 8.34 -9.34 57.06
CA PRO A 80 9.76 -9.43 56.74
C PRO A 80 10.01 -9.82 55.27
N ALA A 81 10.63 -8.91 54.51
CA ALA A 81 10.83 -9.08 53.07
C ALA A 81 11.67 -10.32 52.71
N THR A 82 12.66 -10.66 53.53
CA THR A 82 13.55 -11.82 53.33
C THR A 82 12.79 -13.14 53.40
N GLU A 83 11.92 -13.29 54.40
CA GLU A 83 11.06 -14.45 54.55
C GLU A 83 10.04 -14.55 53.42
N GLN A 84 9.38 -13.44 53.10
CA GLN A 84 8.38 -13.40 52.04
C GLN A 84 8.97 -13.78 50.68
N GLN A 85 10.22 -13.35 50.41
CA GLN A 85 10.97 -13.74 49.21
C GLN A 85 11.38 -15.21 49.22
N ALA A 86 11.71 -15.77 50.38
CA ALA A 86 12.08 -17.18 50.50
C ALA A 86 10.88 -18.13 50.30
N ILE A 87 9.66 -17.66 50.56
CA ILE A 87 8.42 -18.43 50.38
C ILE A 87 7.80 -18.22 48.98
N ALA A 88 7.77 -17.01 48.44
CA ALA A 88 7.20 -16.76 47.11
C ALA A 88 7.95 -17.51 45.99
N SER A 89 7.28 -17.84 44.88
CA SER A 89 7.95 -18.48 43.73
C SER A 89 8.93 -17.56 42.99
N SER A 90 8.74 -16.25 43.08
CA SER A 90 9.67 -15.24 42.54
C SER A 90 9.40 -13.89 43.19
N THR A 91 10.33 -12.94 43.03
CA THR A 91 10.11 -11.54 43.43
C THR A 91 8.92 -10.89 42.68
N SER A 92 8.59 -11.38 41.48
CA SER A 92 7.43 -10.93 40.71
C SER A 92 6.09 -11.49 41.19
N THR A 93 6.09 -12.42 42.16
CA THR A 93 4.88 -13.01 42.76
C THR A 93 4.66 -12.56 44.21
N ILE A 94 5.20 -11.40 44.56
CA ILE A 94 5.04 -10.77 45.87
C ILE A 94 4.18 -9.51 45.74
N LEU A 95 3.15 -9.39 46.56
CA LEU A 95 2.31 -8.22 46.69
C LEU A 95 2.35 -7.74 48.14
N ASN A 96 2.58 -6.45 48.34
CA ASN A 96 2.55 -5.84 49.67
C ASN A 96 1.47 -4.76 49.72
N THR A 97 0.75 -4.74 50.84
CA THR A 97 -0.30 -3.76 51.13
C THR A 97 -0.04 -3.16 52.49
N LYS A 98 -0.33 -1.86 52.65
CA LYS A 98 -0.08 -1.16 53.92
C LYS A 98 -1.06 -1.57 55.04
N GLY A 99 -2.17 -2.22 54.71
CA GLY A 99 -3.21 -2.64 55.63
C GLY A 99 -4.37 -3.31 54.89
N PHE A 100 -5.29 -3.92 55.64
CA PHE A 100 -6.40 -4.71 55.09
C PHE A 100 -7.33 -3.89 54.18
N ASP A 101 -7.53 -2.60 54.48
CA ASP A 101 -8.35 -1.69 53.65
C ASP A 101 -7.78 -1.48 52.23
N ALA A 102 -6.49 -1.72 52.03
CA ALA A 102 -5.81 -1.58 50.75
C ALA A 102 -5.72 -2.90 49.95
N LEU A 103 -6.22 -4.02 50.49
CA LEU A 103 -6.28 -5.31 49.79
C LEU A 103 -7.01 -5.28 48.44
N PRO A 104 -8.08 -4.47 48.23
CA PRO A 104 -8.69 -4.36 46.91
C PRO A 104 -7.71 -3.97 45.80
N ASN A 105 -6.65 -3.21 46.11
CA ASN A 105 -5.61 -2.85 45.14
C ASN A 105 -4.68 -4.02 44.81
N ALA A 106 -4.42 -4.91 45.78
CA ALA A 106 -3.65 -6.13 45.55
C ALA A 106 -4.42 -7.17 44.72
N LEU A 107 -5.76 -7.17 44.77
CA LEU A 107 -6.60 -8.06 43.94
C LEU A 107 -6.34 -7.88 42.44
N HIS A 108 -6.05 -6.64 42.00
CA HIS A 108 -5.71 -6.38 40.59
C HIS A 108 -4.41 -7.10 40.20
N GLY A 109 -3.35 -6.95 41.00
CA GLY A 109 -2.08 -7.63 40.76
C GLY A 109 -2.19 -9.16 40.82
N LEU A 110 -2.98 -9.68 41.76
CA LEU A 110 -3.27 -11.12 41.87
C LEU A 110 -3.94 -11.66 40.61
N ARG A 111 -4.93 -10.93 40.07
CA ARG A 111 -5.64 -11.28 38.84
C ARG A 111 -4.69 -11.33 37.64
N GLU A 112 -3.80 -10.35 37.49
CA GLU A 112 -2.84 -10.33 36.39
C GLU A 112 -1.87 -11.52 36.44
N MET A 113 -1.39 -11.87 37.64
CA MET A 113 -0.48 -13.00 37.80
C MET A 113 -1.15 -14.33 37.46
N MET A 114 -2.37 -14.57 37.96
CA MET A 114 -3.10 -15.82 37.73
C MET A 114 -3.63 -15.96 36.30
N CYS A 115 -3.91 -14.85 35.61
CA CYS A 115 -4.46 -14.87 34.25
C CYS A 115 -3.41 -14.76 33.14
N SER A 116 -2.11 -14.71 33.46
CA SER A 116 -1.03 -14.60 32.47
C SER A 116 -0.49 -15.98 32.05
N CYS A 117 -0.57 -16.31 30.75
CA CYS A 117 -0.08 -17.59 30.24
C CYS A 117 1.40 -17.46 29.83
N LYS A 118 2.30 -18.12 30.58
CA LYS A 118 3.76 -18.02 30.34
C LYS A 118 4.28 -19.05 29.33
N TYR A 119 3.81 -20.30 29.32
CA TYR A 119 4.28 -21.39 28.43
C TYR A 119 3.19 -22.46 28.20
N GLY A 120 3.03 -22.95 26.96
CA GLY A 120 2.24 -24.15 26.66
C GLY A 120 1.55 -24.12 25.28
N THR A 121 1.36 -25.30 24.67
CA THR A 121 0.42 -25.50 23.56
C THR A 121 -1.00 -25.55 24.13
N LEU A 122 -1.86 -24.62 23.75
CA LEU A 122 -3.19 -24.47 24.36
C LEU A 122 -4.24 -24.31 23.27
N ASP A 123 -5.29 -25.12 23.34
CA ASP A 123 -6.44 -24.99 22.45
C ASP A 123 -7.59 -24.27 23.15
N GLY A 124 -8.15 -23.26 22.49
CA GLY A 124 -9.44 -22.69 22.90
C GLY A 124 -9.44 -21.77 24.12
N LEU A 125 -8.33 -21.08 24.40
CA LEU A 125 -8.27 -20.05 25.44
C LEU A 125 -9.36 -18.98 25.22
N ARG A 126 -10.27 -18.86 26.19
CA ARG A 126 -11.31 -17.83 26.24
C ARG A 126 -11.07 -16.89 27.41
N GLY A 127 -10.86 -15.62 27.12
CA GLY A 127 -10.60 -14.62 28.14
C GLY A 127 -10.92 -13.21 27.68
N MET A 128 -11.17 -12.33 28.63
CA MET A 128 -11.42 -10.91 28.33
C MET A 128 -10.16 -10.25 27.72
N ILE A 129 -9.00 -10.59 28.28
CA ILE A 129 -7.67 -10.23 27.81
C ILE A 129 -6.82 -11.50 27.80
N CYS A 130 -6.18 -11.79 26.67
CA CYS A 130 -5.29 -12.95 26.52
C CYS A 130 -3.87 -12.45 26.20
N ILE A 131 -2.92 -12.70 27.10
CA ILE A 131 -1.50 -12.36 26.92
C ILE A 131 -0.70 -13.67 26.87
N CYS A 132 -0.03 -13.90 25.74
CA CYS A 132 0.73 -15.13 25.48
C CYS A 132 2.17 -14.81 25.05
N LYS A 133 3.16 -15.45 25.70
CA LYS A 133 4.59 -15.13 25.48
C LYS A 133 5.30 -16.10 24.50
N TYR A 134 5.13 -17.43 24.64
CA TYR A 134 5.78 -18.49 23.80
C TYR A 134 4.93 -19.79 23.68
N GLY A 135 4.78 -20.40 22.48
CA GLY A 135 4.06 -21.68 22.24
C GLY A 135 3.54 -21.91 20.79
N THR A 136 2.59 -22.83 20.57
CA THR A 136 1.71 -22.98 19.36
C THR A 136 0.23 -23.05 19.80
N LEU A 137 -0.67 -22.22 19.27
CA LEU A 137 -2.02 -21.95 19.85
C LEU A 137 -3.07 -21.99 18.75
N ASP A 138 -4.12 -22.79 18.93
CA ASP A 138 -5.27 -22.80 18.05
C ASP A 138 -6.52 -22.24 18.76
N GLY A 139 -7.20 -21.31 18.08
CA GLY A 139 -8.55 -20.88 18.48
C GLY A 139 -8.62 -19.94 19.68
N LEU A 140 -7.65 -19.05 19.85
CA LEU A 140 -7.72 -17.94 20.83
C LEU A 140 -8.93 -17.05 20.61
N ARG A 141 -9.76 -16.86 21.64
CA ARG A 141 -10.91 -15.94 21.61
C ARG A 141 -10.90 -15.00 22.79
N GLY A 142 -10.70 -13.71 22.53
CA GLY A 142 -10.80 -12.68 23.55
C GLY A 142 -11.10 -11.30 22.98
N MET A 143 -11.49 -10.35 23.82
CA MET A 143 -11.68 -8.97 23.33
C MET A 143 -10.34 -8.37 22.90
N ILE A 144 -9.29 -8.60 23.68
CA ILE A 144 -7.92 -8.16 23.38
C ILE A 144 -6.98 -9.36 23.44
N CYS A 145 -6.25 -9.60 22.35
CA CYS A 145 -5.23 -10.66 22.27
C CYS A 145 -3.86 -10.04 21.97
N ILE A 146 -2.89 -10.25 22.86
CA ILE A 146 -1.51 -9.76 22.70
C ILE A 146 -0.55 -10.95 22.73
N CYS A 147 0.22 -11.09 21.66
CA CYS A 147 1.05 -12.26 21.44
C CYS A 147 2.48 -11.85 21.01
N LYS A 148 3.54 -12.45 21.62
CA LYS A 148 4.96 -12.17 21.27
C LYS A 148 5.71 -13.08 20.24
N TYR A 149 5.75 -14.43 20.37
CA TYR A 149 6.52 -15.35 19.47
C TYR A 149 5.87 -16.74 19.15
N TRP A 150 5.01 -16.93 18.12
CA TRP A 150 4.39 -18.26 17.85
C TRP A 150 3.96 -18.54 16.39
N THR A 151 3.50 -19.77 16.13
CA THR A 151 2.58 -20.13 15.03
C THR A 151 1.13 -20.14 15.58
N LEU A 152 0.18 -19.44 14.94
CA LEU A 152 -1.24 -19.42 15.37
C LEU A 152 -2.19 -19.69 14.21
N ASP A 153 -3.17 -20.54 14.46
CA ASP A 153 -4.35 -20.65 13.62
C ASP A 153 -5.61 -20.14 14.35
N GLY A 154 -6.32 -19.21 13.70
CA GLY A 154 -7.68 -18.86 14.10
C GLY A 154 -7.82 -17.95 15.33
N LEU A 155 -6.94 -16.96 15.48
CA LEU A 155 -7.08 -15.92 16.50
C LEU A 155 -8.27 -14.99 16.19
N ARG A 156 -9.22 -14.88 17.14
CA ARG A 156 -10.40 -14.03 17.00
C ARG A 156 -10.54 -13.07 18.18
N GLY A 157 -10.50 -11.78 17.89
CA GLY A 157 -10.75 -10.76 18.90
C GLY A 157 -11.07 -9.39 18.33
N MET A 158 -11.53 -8.46 19.16
CA MET A 158 -11.75 -7.10 18.67
C MET A 158 -10.42 -6.42 18.32
N ILE A 159 -9.40 -6.61 19.17
CA ILE A 159 -8.05 -6.08 18.98
C ILE A 159 -7.04 -7.22 19.07
N CYS A 160 -6.23 -7.37 18.01
CA CYS A 160 -5.22 -8.42 17.90
C CYS A 160 -3.85 -7.78 17.64
N ILE A 161 -2.87 -8.00 18.53
CA ILE A 161 -1.51 -7.44 18.42
C ILE A 161 -0.48 -8.57 18.46
N CYS A 162 0.29 -8.72 17.37
CA CYS A 162 1.24 -9.83 17.17
C CYS A 162 2.65 -9.33 16.77
N LYS A 163 3.70 -9.81 17.45
CA LYS A 163 5.10 -9.41 17.18
C LYS A 163 5.91 -10.28 16.18
N TYR A 164 6.15 -11.58 16.39
CA TYR A 164 6.91 -12.51 15.51
C TYR A 164 6.20 -13.87 15.23
N TRP A 165 5.81 -14.21 13.98
CA TRP A 165 4.89 -15.36 13.73
C TRP A 165 4.86 -15.99 12.32
N THR A 166 4.22 -17.17 12.21
CA THR A 166 3.42 -17.59 11.04
C THR A 166 1.93 -17.64 11.46
N LEU A 167 1.03 -17.02 10.71
CA LEU A 167 -0.36 -16.81 11.14
C LEU A 167 -1.35 -17.16 10.04
N ASP A 168 -2.30 -18.06 10.35
CA ASP A 168 -3.43 -18.33 9.48
C ASP A 168 -4.75 -17.91 10.13
N GLY A 169 -5.53 -17.09 9.43
CA GLY A 169 -6.92 -16.83 9.79
C GLY A 169 -7.16 -15.89 10.97
N LEU A 170 -6.33 -14.85 11.13
CA LEU A 170 -6.55 -13.80 12.12
C LEU A 170 -7.78 -12.96 11.77
N ARG A 171 -8.75 -12.87 12.69
CA ARG A 171 -9.97 -12.08 12.51
C ARG A 171 -10.19 -11.11 13.66
N GLY A 172 -10.27 -9.83 13.35
CA GLY A 172 -10.61 -8.82 14.33
C GLY A 172 -10.98 -7.47 13.77
N MET A 173 -11.50 -6.56 14.59
CA MET A 173 -11.75 -5.19 14.10
C MET A 173 -10.44 -4.48 13.80
N ILE A 174 -9.45 -4.61 14.69
CA ILE A 174 -8.12 -4.01 14.55
C ILE A 174 -7.06 -5.10 14.67
N CYS A 175 -6.21 -5.20 13.65
CA CYS A 175 -5.15 -6.20 13.56
C CYS A 175 -3.80 -5.49 13.34
N ILE A 176 -2.85 -5.68 14.26
CA ILE A 176 -1.51 -5.05 14.20
C ILE A 176 -0.44 -6.14 14.25
N CYS A 177 0.36 -6.26 13.19
CA CYS A 177 1.35 -7.31 13.02
C CYS A 177 2.74 -6.74 12.66
N LYS A 178 3.81 -7.20 13.32
CA LYS A 178 5.16 -6.64 13.13
C LYS A 178 6.07 -7.46 12.19
N TYR A 179 6.27 -8.76 12.42
CA TYR A 179 7.18 -9.63 11.64
C TYR A 179 6.62 -11.05 11.41
N GLY A 180 6.67 -11.59 10.17
CA GLY A 180 6.28 -12.99 9.88
C GLY A 180 5.78 -13.32 8.45
N THR A 181 5.05 -14.44 8.30
CA THR A 181 4.24 -14.84 7.11
C THR A 181 2.75 -15.00 7.47
N LEU A 182 1.83 -14.39 6.71
CA LEU A 182 0.42 -14.25 7.09
C LEU A 182 -0.54 -14.65 5.97
N ASP A 183 -1.45 -15.58 6.25
CA ASP A 183 -2.52 -15.95 5.34
C ASP A 183 -3.90 -15.63 5.94
N GLY A 184 -4.72 -14.90 5.18
CA GLY A 184 -6.14 -14.76 5.49
C GLY A 184 -6.49 -13.80 6.63
N LEU A 185 -5.75 -12.71 6.80
CA LEU A 185 -6.06 -11.65 7.75
C LEU A 185 -7.36 -10.91 7.35
N ARG A 186 -8.34 -10.86 8.26
CA ARG A 186 -9.60 -10.14 8.04
C ARG A 186 -9.88 -9.16 9.17
N GLY A 187 -10.02 -7.89 8.83
CA GLY A 187 -10.43 -6.89 9.80
C GLY A 187 -10.85 -5.56 9.23
N MET A 188 -11.41 -4.67 10.03
CA MET A 188 -11.73 -3.32 9.54
C MET A 188 -10.45 -2.53 9.28
N ILE A 189 -9.48 -2.61 10.21
CA ILE A 189 -8.19 -1.93 10.13
C ILE A 189 -7.06 -2.95 10.28
N CYS A 190 -6.18 -3.01 9.29
CA CYS A 190 -5.05 -3.93 9.24
C CYS A 190 -3.74 -3.15 9.08
N ILE A 191 -2.80 -3.29 10.02
CA ILE A 191 -1.51 -2.60 10.01
C ILE A 191 -0.37 -3.62 10.08
N CYS A 192 0.47 -3.67 9.05
CA CYS A 192 1.56 -4.65 8.92
C CYS A 192 2.91 -3.98 8.59
N LYS A 193 4.03 -4.45 9.16
CA LYS A 193 5.36 -3.82 8.95
C LYS A 193 6.33 -4.57 8.03
N TYR A 194 6.66 -5.85 8.27
CA TYR A 194 7.65 -6.65 7.51
C TYR A 194 7.17 -8.09 7.21
N TRP A 195 6.68 -8.40 5.99
CA TRP A 195 5.99 -9.70 5.75
C TRP A 195 6.00 -10.22 4.29
N THR A 196 5.72 -11.52 4.11
CA THR A 196 5.03 -12.07 2.93
C THR A 196 3.56 -12.31 3.31
N LEU A 197 2.61 -11.88 2.48
CA LEU A 197 1.20 -11.79 2.86
C LEU A 197 0.28 -12.27 1.74
N ASP A 198 -0.60 -13.22 2.03
CA ASP A 198 -1.64 -13.67 1.11
C ASP A 198 -3.04 -13.41 1.67
N GLY A 199 -3.88 -12.73 0.90
CA GLY A 199 -5.32 -12.64 1.17
C GLY A 199 -5.74 -11.70 2.30
N LEU A 200 -5.08 -10.55 2.46
CA LEU A 200 -5.50 -9.50 3.40
C LEU A 200 -6.81 -8.84 2.95
N ARG A 201 -7.83 -8.84 3.83
CA ARG A 201 -9.11 -8.20 3.56
C ARG A 201 -9.49 -7.23 4.68
N GLY A 202 -9.67 -5.96 4.33
CA GLY A 202 -10.16 -4.99 5.29
C GLY A 202 -10.58 -3.66 4.70
N MET A 203 -11.30 -2.83 5.45
CA MET A 203 -11.67 -1.50 4.95
C MET A 203 -10.43 -0.63 4.76
N ILE A 204 -9.51 -0.65 5.72
CA ILE A 204 -8.25 0.10 5.69
C ILE A 204 -7.08 -0.86 5.88
N CYS A 205 -6.17 -0.86 4.91
CA CYS A 205 -4.99 -1.72 4.91
C CYS A 205 -3.73 -0.85 4.79
N ILE A 206 -2.86 -0.86 5.79
CA ILE A 206 -1.61 -0.10 5.82
C ILE A 206 -0.45 -1.06 5.98
N CYS A 207 0.45 -1.08 5.00
CA CYS A 207 1.60 -1.97 5.02
C CYS A 207 2.91 -1.17 4.77
N LYS A 208 4.07 -1.64 5.29
CA LYS A 208 5.39 -0.96 5.09
C LYS A 208 6.40 -1.69 4.17
N TYR A 209 6.83 -2.93 4.45
CA TYR A 209 7.79 -3.72 3.66
C TYR A 209 7.27 -5.14 3.36
N TRP A 210 7.20 -5.62 2.11
CA TRP A 210 6.66 -6.97 1.81
C TRP A 210 6.80 -7.55 0.38
N THR A 211 6.33 -8.80 0.20
CA THR A 211 5.70 -9.37 -1.02
C THR A 211 4.21 -9.68 -0.73
N LEU A 212 3.28 -9.26 -1.58
CA LEU A 212 1.82 -9.30 -1.30
C LEU A 212 1.05 -9.87 -2.48
N ASP A 213 0.20 -10.87 -2.19
CA ASP A 213 -0.80 -11.36 -3.13
C ASP A 213 -2.23 -11.15 -2.59
N GLY A 214 -3.07 -10.49 -3.39
CA GLY A 214 -4.51 -10.48 -3.17
C GLY A 214 -5.03 -9.56 -2.05
N LEU A 215 -4.43 -8.38 -1.87
CA LEU A 215 -4.93 -7.36 -0.94
C LEU A 215 -6.26 -6.77 -1.43
N ARG A 216 -7.30 -6.80 -0.59
CA ARG A 216 -8.62 -6.22 -0.89
C ARG A 216 -9.07 -5.27 0.21
N GLY A 217 -9.35 -4.02 -0.16
CA GLY A 217 -9.92 -3.07 0.78
C GLY A 217 -10.50 -1.81 0.16
N MET A 218 -11.12 -0.94 0.95
CA MET A 218 -11.55 0.35 0.43
C MET A 218 -10.35 1.28 0.25
N ILE A 219 -9.44 1.31 1.23
CA ILE A 219 -8.23 2.12 1.24
C ILE A 219 -7.02 1.22 1.47
N CYS A 220 -6.06 1.27 0.56
CA CYS A 220 -4.84 0.47 0.58
C CYS A 220 -3.62 1.40 0.49
N ILE A 221 -2.79 1.45 1.54
CA ILE A 221 -1.60 2.31 1.61
C ILE A 221 -0.34 1.48 1.73
N CYS A 222 0.59 1.72 0.81
CA CYS A 222 1.73 0.86 0.61
C CYS A 222 3.07 1.56 0.36
N LYS A 223 4.09 1.24 1.17
CA LYS A 223 5.42 1.88 1.06
C LYS A 223 6.49 1.17 0.20
N TYR A 224 6.91 -0.07 0.51
CA TYR A 224 7.99 -0.80 -0.20
C TYR A 224 7.68 -2.29 -0.46
N GLY A 225 7.87 -2.81 -1.69
CA GLY A 225 7.77 -4.25 -1.96
C GLY A 225 7.39 -4.67 -3.39
N THR A 226 6.91 -5.91 -3.54
CA THR A 226 6.28 -6.45 -4.76
C THR A 226 4.79 -6.73 -4.50
N LEU A 227 3.92 -6.50 -5.48
CA LEU A 227 2.46 -6.49 -5.30
C LEU A 227 1.72 -7.11 -6.48
N ASP A 228 0.97 -8.19 -6.21
CA ASP A 228 0.09 -8.81 -7.19
C ASP A 228 -1.38 -8.74 -6.73
N GLY A 229 -2.25 -8.22 -7.59
CA GLY A 229 -3.70 -8.32 -7.41
C GLY A 229 -4.31 -7.41 -6.34
N LEU A 230 -3.77 -6.20 -6.14
CA LEU A 230 -4.35 -5.20 -5.25
C LEU A 230 -5.69 -4.67 -5.78
N ARG A 231 -6.74 -4.75 -4.97
CA ARG A 231 -8.08 -4.24 -5.31
C ARG A 231 -8.62 -3.31 -4.23
N GLY A 232 -8.91 -2.07 -4.60
CA GLY A 232 -9.59 -1.16 -3.69
C GLY A 232 -10.07 0.13 -4.31
N MET A 233 -10.91 0.89 -3.60
CA MET A 233 -11.38 2.18 -4.12
C MET A 233 -10.22 3.18 -4.25
N ILE A 234 -9.36 3.25 -3.23
CA ILE A 234 -8.19 4.14 -3.18
C ILE A 234 -6.94 3.32 -2.90
N CYS A 235 -5.97 3.41 -3.80
CA CYS A 235 -4.70 2.67 -3.72
C CYS A 235 -3.54 3.67 -3.79
N ILE A 236 -2.68 3.70 -2.76
CA ILE A 236 -1.53 4.61 -2.68
C ILE A 236 -0.25 3.80 -2.48
N CYS A 237 0.67 3.87 -3.45
CA CYS A 237 1.89 3.05 -3.49
C CYS A 237 3.15 3.92 -3.72
N LYS A 238 4.20 3.76 -2.89
CA LYS A 238 5.46 4.55 -3.01
C LYS A 238 6.58 3.91 -3.86
N TYR A 239 7.14 2.75 -3.49
CA TYR A 239 8.27 2.07 -4.18
C TYR A 239 7.96 0.59 -4.48
N TRP A 240 7.76 0.20 -5.75
CA TRP A 240 7.16 -1.12 -6.06
C TRP A 240 7.52 -1.75 -7.41
N THR A 241 7.37 -3.08 -7.51
CA THR A 241 6.97 -3.77 -8.75
C THR A 241 5.50 -4.21 -8.59
N LEU A 242 4.64 -3.92 -9.57
CA LEU A 242 3.18 -3.99 -9.41
C LEU A 242 2.51 -4.66 -10.60
N ASP A 243 1.80 -5.77 -10.34
CA ASP A 243 0.97 -6.44 -11.34
C ASP A 243 -0.51 -6.44 -10.93
N GLY A 244 -1.37 -5.91 -11.80
CA GLY A 244 -2.82 -6.08 -11.69
C GLY A 244 -3.52 -5.22 -10.62
N LEU A 245 -3.09 -3.97 -10.44
CA LEU A 245 -3.76 -3.01 -9.56
C LEU A 245 -5.12 -2.57 -10.14
N ARG A 246 -6.19 -2.70 -9.35
CA ARG A 246 -7.54 -2.26 -9.73
C ARG A 246 -8.15 -1.34 -8.68
N GLY A 247 -8.53 -0.14 -9.07
CA GLY A 247 -9.23 0.77 -8.18
C GLY A 247 -9.89 1.96 -8.83
N MET A 248 -10.64 2.77 -8.08
CA MET A 248 -11.17 4.02 -8.64
C MET A 248 -10.06 5.06 -8.75
N ILE A 249 -9.24 5.18 -7.69
CA ILE A 249 -8.13 6.12 -7.60
C ILE A 249 -6.84 5.36 -7.30
N CYS A 250 -5.84 5.52 -8.14
CA CYS A 250 -4.55 4.85 -8.04
C CYS A 250 -3.41 5.89 -8.08
N ILE A 251 -2.61 5.97 -7.02
CA ILE A 251 -1.50 6.93 -6.90
C ILE A 251 -0.19 6.17 -6.66
N CYS A 252 0.74 6.27 -7.60
CA CYS A 252 1.97 5.49 -7.62
C CYS A 252 3.22 6.38 -7.83
N LYS A 253 4.24 6.30 -6.95
CA LYS A 253 5.40 7.22 -7.01
C LYS A 253 6.62 6.70 -7.79
N TYR A 254 7.13 5.51 -7.48
CA TYR A 254 8.35 4.93 -8.07
C TYR A 254 8.20 3.41 -8.32
N GLY A 255 8.60 2.91 -9.50
CA GLY A 255 8.67 1.45 -9.75
C GLY A 255 8.51 0.98 -11.20
N THR A 256 8.14 -0.30 -11.38
CA THR A 256 7.68 -0.92 -12.65
C THR A 256 6.23 -1.40 -12.51
N LEU A 257 5.37 -1.16 -13.50
CA LEU A 257 3.91 -1.36 -13.38
C LEU A 257 3.31 -2.04 -14.61
N ASP A 258 2.64 -3.17 -14.40
CA ASP A 258 1.87 -3.88 -15.43
C ASP A 258 0.37 -3.96 -15.05
N GLY A 259 -0.49 -3.49 -15.96
CA GLY A 259 -1.93 -3.75 -15.88
C GLY A 259 -2.72 -2.93 -14.85
N LEU A 260 -2.38 -1.65 -14.67
CA LEU A 260 -3.14 -0.73 -13.83
C LEU A 260 -4.50 -0.38 -14.46
N ARG A 261 -5.59 -0.59 -13.71
CA ARG A 261 -6.95 -0.22 -14.13
C ARG A 261 -7.64 0.66 -13.09
N GLY A 262 -8.02 1.87 -13.49
CA GLY A 262 -8.83 2.72 -12.62
C GLY A 262 -9.40 3.95 -13.27
N MET A 263 -10.34 4.63 -12.61
CA MET A 263 -10.91 5.87 -13.17
C MET A 263 -9.86 6.98 -13.23
N ILE A 264 -9.08 7.14 -12.15
CA ILE A 264 -8.03 8.15 -12.03
C ILE A 264 -6.70 7.48 -11.67
N CYS A 265 -5.70 7.67 -12.51
CA CYS A 265 -4.38 7.07 -12.35
C CYS A 265 -3.30 8.17 -12.36
N ILE A 266 -2.54 8.29 -11.27
CA ILE A 266 -1.48 9.31 -11.11
C ILE A 266 -0.14 8.62 -10.85
N CYS A 267 0.81 8.77 -11.77
CA CYS A 267 2.12 8.12 -11.73
C CYS A 267 3.28 9.14 -11.88
N LYS A 268 4.38 8.99 -11.12
CA LYS A 268 5.51 9.95 -11.17
C LYS A 268 6.78 9.45 -11.89
N TYR A 269 7.37 8.31 -11.52
CA TYR A 269 8.63 7.78 -12.09
C TYR A 269 8.53 6.28 -12.39
N TRP A 270 8.32 5.87 -13.66
CA TRP A 270 7.99 4.46 -13.96
C TRP A 270 8.36 3.96 -15.37
N THR A 271 8.59 2.65 -15.50
CA THR A 271 8.33 1.90 -16.74
C THR A 271 6.92 1.29 -16.63
N LEU A 272 6.06 1.49 -17.63
CA LEU A 272 4.62 1.24 -17.51
C LEU A 272 4.07 0.50 -18.74
N ASP A 273 3.46 -0.66 -18.52
CA ASP A 273 2.75 -1.40 -19.56
C ASP A 273 1.25 -1.55 -19.23
N GLY A 274 0.40 -1.12 -20.16
CA GLY A 274 -1.03 -1.44 -20.12
C GLY A 274 -1.88 -0.67 -19.12
N LEU A 275 -1.62 0.63 -18.93
CA LEU A 275 -2.45 1.52 -18.11
C LEU A 275 -3.80 1.82 -18.77
N ARG A 276 -4.91 1.56 -18.07
CA ARG A 276 -6.26 1.85 -18.53
C ARG A 276 -7.04 2.68 -17.51
N GLY A 277 -7.51 3.85 -17.93
CA GLY A 277 -8.36 4.67 -17.07
C GLY A 277 -9.07 5.81 -17.77
N MET A 278 -9.99 6.49 -17.09
CA MET A 278 -10.60 7.70 -17.69
C MET A 278 -9.62 8.85 -17.72
N ILE A 279 -8.88 9.07 -16.63
CA ILE A 279 -7.88 10.13 -16.47
C ILE A 279 -6.55 9.50 -16.07
N CYS A 280 -5.52 9.76 -16.88
CA CYS A 280 -4.17 9.23 -16.66
C CYS A 280 -3.17 10.40 -16.63
N ILE A 281 -2.46 10.58 -15.52
CA ILE A 281 -1.46 11.65 -15.35
C ILE A 281 -0.10 11.03 -15.02
N CYS A 282 0.88 11.23 -15.91
CA CYS A 282 2.24 10.70 -15.77
C CYS A 282 3.29 11.83 -15.83
N LYS A 283 4.38 11.74 -15.04
CA LYS A 283 5.46 12.76 -15.03
C LYS A 283 6.77 12.36 -15.71
N TYR A 284 7.38 11.22 -15.36
CA TYR A 284 8.63 10.69 -15.93
C TYR A 284 8.47 9.19 -16.23
N TRP A 285 8.69 8.74 -17.47
CA TRP A 285 8.46 7.32 -17.81
C TRP A 285 9.08 6.79 -19.11
N THR A 286 8.99 5.46 -19.29
CA THR A 286 8.86 4.74 -20.59
C THR A 286 7.50 4.02 -20.59
N LEU A 287 6.67 4.21 -21.62
CA LEU A 287 5.24 3.83 -21.58
C LEU A 287 4.83 3.05 -22.83
N ASP A 288 4.26 1.87 -22.64
CA ASP A 288 3.62 1.08 -23.69
C ASP A 288 2.11 0.90 -23.41
N GLY A 289 1.27 1.36 -24.35
CA GLY A 289 -0.15 0.99 -24.37
C GLY A 289 -1.07 1.72 -23.38
N LEU A 290 -0.87 3.03 -23.19
CA LEU A 290 -1.78 3.86 -22.38
C LEU A 290 -3.13 4.09 -23.07
N ARG A 291 -4.23 3.76 -22.39
CA ARG A 291 -5.60 3.98 -22.90
C ARG A 291 -6.44 4.76 -21.91
N GLY A 292 -6.97 5.90 -22.33
CA GLY A 292 -7.93 6.64 -21.52
C GLY A 292 -8.67 7.77 -22.22
N MET A 293 -9.63 8.40 -21.56
CA MET A 293 -10.30 9.56 -22.17
C MET A 293 -9.37 10.78 -22.18
N ILE A 294 -8.66 11.01 -21.07
CA ILE A 294 -7.74 12.13 -20.89
C ILE A 294 -6.38 11.58 -20.45
N CYS A 295 -5.34 11.87 -21.22
CA CYS A 295 -3.99 11.41 -20.99
C CYS A 295 -3.04 12.62 -20.92
N ILE A 296 -2.42 12.86 -19.76
CA ILE A 296 -1.49 13.98 -19.54
C ILE A 296 -0.11 13.43 -19.18
N CYS A 297 0.89 13.88 -19.93
CA CYS A 297 2.23 13.32 -19.95
C CYS A 297 3.26 14.48 -19.97
N LYS A 298 4.16 14.55 -18.98
CA LYS A 298 5.26 15.54 -18.94
C LYS A 298 6.59 15.14 -19.63
N TYR A 299 7.24 14.03 -19.27
CA TYR A 299 8.56 13.61 -19.77
C TYR A 299 8.61 12.09 -20.02
N GLY A 300 9.03 11.60 -21.20
CA GLY A 300 9.28 10.16 -21.40
C GLY A 300 9.28 9.66 -22.85
N THR A 301 9.50 8.37 -23.06
CA THR A 301 9.26 7.71 -24.36
C THR A 301 7.86 7.08 -24.34
N LEU A 302 7.13 7.11 -25.46
CA LEU A 302 5.71 6.72 -25.53
C LEU A 302 5.40 5.90 -26.78
N ASP A 303 4.92 4.67 -26.59
CA ASP A 303 4.40 3.83 -27.66
C ASP A 303 2.90 3.53 -27.45
N GLY A 304 2.08 3.86 -28.44
CA GLY A 304 0.69 3.40 -28.51
C GLY A 304 -0.30 4.08 -27.57
N LEU A 305 -0.17 5.39 -27.36
CA LEU A 305 -1.12 6.19 -26.58
C LEU A 305 -2.46 6.35 -27.32
N ARG A 306 -3.58 5.99 -26.67
CA ARG A 306 -4.94 6.15 -27.22
C ARG A 306 -5.85 6.89 -26.26
N GLY A 307 -6.44 8.00 -26.71
CA GLY A 307 -7.46 8.68 -25.93
C GLY A 307 -8.23 9.76 -26.65
N MET A 308 -9.23 10.35 -26.02
CA MET A 308 -9.94 11.48 -26.65
C MET A 308 -9.07 12.73 -26.62
N ILE A 309 -8.40 13.00 -25.49
CA ILE A 309 -7.53 14.15 -25.28
C ILE A 309 -6.16 13.66 -24.81
N CYS A 310 -5.11 14.01 -25.54
CA CYS A 310 -3.74 13.61 -25.27
C CYS A 310 -2.84 14.84 -25.19
N ILE A 311 -2.18 15.08 -24.05
CA ILE A 311 -1.30 16.23 -23.82
C ILE A 311 0.09 15.75 -23.41
N CYS A 312 1.12 16.06 -24.22
CA CYS A 312 2.50 15.62 -24.02
C CYS A 312 3.49 16.80 -24.07
N LYS A 313 4.52 16.84 -23.19
CA LYS A 313 5.42 18.01 -23.06
C LYS A 313 6.91 17.84 -23.39
N TYR A 314 7.55 16.66 -23.26
CA TYR A 314 8.95 16.41 -23.67
C TYR A 314 9.24 14.89 -23.86
N GLY A 315 9.92 14.40 -24.93
CA GLY A 315 10.20 12.95 -25.11
C GLY A 315 10.47 12.34 -26.53
N THR A 316 10.12 11.07 -26.79
CA THR A 316 10.01 10.45 -28.14
C THR A 316 8.70 9.65 -28.29
N LEU A 317 7.88 9.90 -29.33
CA LEU A 317 6.47 9.48 -29.39
C LEU A 317 6.14 8.68 -30.66
N ASP A 318 5.70 7.44 -30.50
CA ASP A 318 5.26 6.58 -31.60
C ASP A 318 3.78 6.17 -31.43
N GLY A 319 2.96 6.44 -32.47
CA GLY A 319 1.62 5.88 -32.58
C GLY A 319 0.54 6.51 -31.68
N LEU A 320 0.56 7.84 -31.51
CA LEU A 320 -0.47 8.57 -30.77
C LEU A 320 -1.80 8.64 -31.56
N ARG A 321 -2.90 8.21 -30.95
CA ARG A 321 -4.25 8.30 -31.54
C ARG A 321 -5.23 9.00 -30.61
N GLY A 322 -5.86 10.08 -31.07
CA GLY A 322 -6.93 10.71 -30.33
C GLY A 322 -7.73 11.76 -31.07
N MET A 323 -8.79 12.30 -30.46
CA MET A 323 -9.52 13.40 -31.11
C MET A 323 -8.71 14.70 -31.06
N ILE A 324 -8.11 15.00 -29.90
CA ILE A 324 -7.30 16.19 -29.66
C ILE A 324 -5.92 15.76 -29.15
N CYS A 325 -4.88 16.16 -29.87
CA CYS A 325 -3.50 15.83 -29.57
C CYS A 325 -2.68 17.11 -29.44
N ILE A 326 -2.09 17.38 -28.28
CA ILE A 326 -1.28 18.57 -28.00
C ILE A 326 0.12 18.13 -27.56
N CYS A 327 1.14 18.48 -28.33
CA CYS A 327 2.52 18.09 -28.09
C CYS A 327 3.48 19.29 -28.11
N LYS A 328 4.39 19.41 -27.15
CA LYS A 328 5.47 20.44 -27.10
C LYS A 328 6.84 19.75 -27.04
N TYR A 329 7.85 20.09 -27.87
CA TYR A 329 9.27 19.64 -27.84
C TYR A 329 9.63 18.14 -27.99
N TRP A 330 9.43 17.47 -29.14
CA TRP A 330 9.97 16.11 -29.31
C TRP A 330 10.26 15.61 -30.77
N THR A 331 10.53 14.31 -30.94
CA THR A 331 10.48 13.55 -32.20
C THR A 331 9.18 12.72 -32.23
N LEU A 332 8.47 12.69 -33.36
CA LEU A 332 7.10 12.14 -33.44
C LEU A 332 6.91 11.29 -34.70
N ASP A 333 6.52 10.03 -34.52
CA ASP A 333 6.14 9.14 -35.63
C ASP A 333 4.68 8.69 -35.49
N GLY A 334 3.86 8.96 -36.51
CA GLY A 334 2.53 8.36 -36.64
C GLY A 334 1.43 8.95 -35.75
N LEU A 335 1.34 10.27 -35.64
CA LEU A 335 0.24 10.96 -34.94
C LEU A 335 -1.05 10.95 -35.76
N ARG A 336 -2.16 10.49 -35.18
CA ARG A 336 -3.49 10.50 -35.82
C ARG A 336 -4.55 11.14 -34.93
N GLY A 337 -5.20 12.19 -35.41
CA GLY A 337 -6.33 12.77 -34.69
C GLY A 337 -7.16 13.76 -35.46
N MET A 338 -8.27 14.25 -34.89
CA MET A 338 -9.05 15.30 -35.56
C MET A 338 -8.32 16.64 -35.49
N ILE A 339 -7.77 16.97 -34.32
CA ILE A 339 -7.03 18.21 -34.07
C ILE A 339 -5.65 17.87 -33.50
N CYS A 340 -4.60 18.32 -34.19
CA CYS A 340 -3.21 18.05 -33.83
C CYS A 340 -2.45 19.37 -33.70
N ILE A 341 -1.88 19.65 -32.53
CA ILE A 341 -1.14 20.88 -32.22
C ILE A 341 0.27 20.53 -31.74
N CYS A 342 1.30 20.94 -32.49
CA CYS A 342 2.70 20.60 -32.23
C CYS A 342 3.62 21.84 -32.21
N LYS A 343 4.58 21.90 -31.27
CA LYS A 343 5.53 23.03 -31.10
C LYS A 343 6.99 22.56 -30.86
N TYR A 344 7.91 22.77 -31.82
CA TYR A 344 9.36 22.37 -31.89
C TYR A 344 9.67 20.86 -32.06
N TRP A 345 9.93 20.36 -33.30
CA TRP A 345 9.99 18.89 -33.58
C TRP A 345 10.82 18.39 -34.79
N THR A 346 11.03 17.07 -34.90
CA THR A 346 11.13 16.30 -36.16
C THR A 346 9.90 15.39 -36.26
N LEU A 347 9.19 15.36 -37.40
CA LEU A 347 7.84 14.79 -37.50
C LEU A 347 7.66 13.93 -38.75
N ASP A 348 7.32 12.66 -38.56
CA ASP A 348 6.97 11.74 -39.65
C ASP A 348 5.51 11.26 -39.53
N GLY A 349 4.70 11.50 -40.57
CA GLY A 349 3.40 10.84 -40.72
C GLY A 349 2.26 11.38 -39.85
N LEU A 350 2.11 12.71 -39.75
CA LEU A 350 0.99 13.36 -39.07
C LEU A 350 -0.29 13.32 -39.92
N ARG A 351 -1.40 12.79 -39.38
CA ARG A 351 -2.70 12.74 -40.06
C ARG A 351 -3.82 13.31 -39.21
N GLY A 352 -4.54 14.29 -39.73
CA GLY A 352 -5.73 14.80 -39.04
C GLY A 352 -6.61 15.74 -39.84
N MET A 353 -7.73 16.21 -39.28
CA MET A 353 -8.55 17.21 -39.99
C MET A 353 -7.89 18.59 -39.91
N ILE A 354 -7.39 18.96 -38.73
CA ILE A 354 -6.73 20.23 -38.46
C ILE A 354 -5.35 19.96 -37.86
N CYS A 355 -4.30 20.43 -38.53
CA CYS A 355 -2.91 20.23 -38.13
C CYS A 355 -2.23 21.60 -37.98
N ILE A 356 -1.73 21.92 -36.78
CA ILE A 356 -1.06 23.19 -36.48
C ILE A 356 0.36 22.91 -35.96
N CYS A 357 1.36 23.34 -36.71
CA CYS A 357 2.78 23.13 -36.42
C CYS A 357 3.56 24.45 -36.43
N LYS A 358 4.35 24.72 -35.38
CA LYS A 358 5.09 26.00 -35.25
C LYS A 358 6.54 25.96 -35.72
N TYR A 359 7.32 24.93 -35.35
CA TYR A 359 8.76 24.81 -35.63
C TYR A 359 9.10 23.31 -35.77
N GLY A 360 9.79 22.85 -36.83
CA GLY A 360 10.29 21.46 -36.96
C GLY A 360 10.40 20.87 -38.38
N THR A 361 11.22 19.81 -38.59
CA THR A 361 11.31 19.07 -39.88
C THR A 361 10.07 18.23 -40.01
N LEU A 362 9.50 18.16 -41.20
CA LEU A 362 8.17 17.59 -41.41
C LEU A 362 8.12 16.75 -42.68
N ASP A 363 7.92 15.45 -42.51
CA ASP A 363 7.70 14.51 -43.60
C ASP A 363 6.28 13.91 -43.51
N GLY A 364 5.48 14.09 -44.56
CA GLY A 364 4.22 13.36 -44.73
C GLY A 364 3.04 13.87 -43.89
N LEU A 365 2.83 15.19 -43.82
CA LEU A 365 1.66 15.79 -43.18
C LEU A 365 0.40 15.68 -44.07
N ARG A 366 -0.68 15.11 -43.55
CA ARG A 366 -1.97 14.99 -44.27
C ARG A 366 -3.14 15.52 -43.45
N GLY A 367 -3.90 16.46 -43.99
CA GLY A 367 -5.14 16.89 -43.36
C GLY A 367 -6.01 17.82 -44.17
N MET A 368 -7.20 18.17 -43.68
CA MET A 368 -8.02 19.15 -44.41
C MET A 368 -7.45 20.56 -44.31
N ILE A 369 -7.00 20.95 -43.12
CA ILE A 369 -6.41 22.26 -42.83
C ILE A 369 -5.03 22.05 -42.20
N CYS A 370 -4.00 22.63 -42.80
CA CYS A 370 -2.61 22.52 -42.36
C CYS A 370 -2.01 23.91 -42.19
N ILE A 371 -1.57 24.26 -40.98
CA ILE A 371 -0.97 25.57 -40.65
C ILE A 371 0.45 25.37 -40.11
N CYS A 372 1.41 26.00 -40.77
CA CYS A 372 2.85 25.83 -40.59
C CYS A 372 3.50 27.22 -40.39
N LYS A 373 4.37 27.42 -39.37
CA LYS A 373 5.07 28.73 -39.16
C LYS A 373 6.57 28.81 -39.56
N TYR A 374 7.43 27.82 -39.29
CA TYR A 374 8.86 27.79 -39.72
C TYR A 374 9.36 26.36 -40.04
N TRP A 375 10.12 26.09 -41.17
CA TRP A 375 11.07 24.93 -41.47
C TRP A 375 11.24 24.42 -42.95
N THR A 376 11.96 23.30 -43.17
CA THR A 376 11.99 22.45 -44.39
C THR A 376 10.85 21.42 -44.37
N LEU A 377 10.16 21.18 -45.49
CA LEU A 377 8.90 20.43 -45.54
C LEU A 377 8.84 19.47 -46.74
N ASP A 378 8.63 18.18 -46.50
CA ASP A 378 8.45 17.18 -47.55
C ASP A 378 7.05 16.53 -47.47
N GLY A 379 6.28 16.64 -48.54
CA GLY A 379 5.05 15.87 -48.72
C GLY A 379 3.83 16.34 -47.91
N LEU A 380 3.54 17.64 -47.90
CA LEU A 380 2.33 18.21 -47.29
C LEU A 380 1.11 18.05 -48.21
N ARG A 381 0.03 17.44 -47.71
CA ARG A 381 -1.22 17.25 -48.47
C ARG A 381 -2.45 17.69 -47.70
N GLY A 382 -3.23 18.62 -48.25
CA GLY A 382 -4.50 19.01 -47.66
C GLY A 382 -5.41 19.85 -48.52
N MET A 383 -6.60 20.20 -48.03
CA MET A 383 -7.47 21.13 -48.80
C MET A 383 -6.97 22.57 -48.69
N ILE A 384 -6.56 22.98 -47.48
CA ILE A 384 -6.06 24.32 -47.18
C ILE A 384 -4.70 24.19 -46.49
N CYS A 385 -3.67 24.80 -47.06
CA CYS A 385 -2.30 24.77 -46.55
C CYS A 385 -1.77 26.20 -46.37
N ILE A 386 -1.38 26.60 -45.15
CA ILE A 386 -0.90 27.96 -44.83
C ILE A 386 0.48 27.89 -44.18
N CYS A 387 1.51 28.39 -44.86
CA CYS A 387 2.92 28.27 -44.48
C CYS A 387 3.64 29.65 -44.53
N LYS A 388 4.43 30.01 -43.49
CA LYS A 388 5.09 31.34 -43.39
C LYS A 388 6.58 31.49 -43.82
N TYR A 389 7.53 30.56 -43.52
CA TYR A 389 8.98 30.62 -43.87
C TYR A 389 9.64 29.23 -44.15
N TRP A 390 10.13 28.87 -45.37
CA TRP A 390 10.57 27.47 -45.71
C TRP A 390 11.50 27.20 -46.93
N THR A 391 12.04 25.97 -47.03
CA THR A 391 12.31 25.20 -48.27
C THR A 391 11.25 24.06 -48.36
N LEU A 392 10.63 23.81 -49.50
CA LEU A 392 9.40 23.01 -49.61
C LEU A 392 9.45 22.05 -50.78
N ASP A 393 9.31 20.74 -50.53
CA ASP A 393 9.18 19.72 -51.58
C ASP A 393 7.81 19.04 -51.50
N GLY A 394 7.00 19.15 -52.56
CA GLY A 394 5.80 18.34 -52.74
C GLY A 394 4.56 18.79 -51.94
N LEU A 395 4.23 20.08 -51.99
CA LEU A 395 3.00 20.63 -51.43
C LEU A 395 1.79 20.42 -52.36
N ARG A 396 0.72 19.78 -51.86
CA ARG A 396 -0.50 19.50 -52.64
C ARG A 396 -1.77 19.92 -51.90
N GLY A 397 -2.56 20.81 -52.49
CA GLY A 397 -3.86 21.15 -51.95
C GLY A 397 -4.74 22.03 -52.81
N MET A 398 -5.99 22.25 -52.43
CA MET A 398 -6.86 23.14 -53.22
C MET A 398 -6.46 24.61 -53.07
N ILE A 399 -6.14 25.03 -51.85
CA ILE A 399 -5.73 26.38 -51.49
C ILE A 399 -4.38 26.33 -50.78
N CYS A 400 -3.38 27.02 -51.30
CA CYS A 400 -2.03 27.05 -50.78
C CYS A 400 -1.59 28.50 -50.56
N ILE A 401 -1.24 28.86 -49.32
CA ILE A 401 -0.78 30.20 -48.94
C ILE A 401 0.64 30.13 -48.38
N CYS A 402 1.56 30.89 -48.98
CA CYS A 402 3.01 30.89 -48.77
C CYS A 402 3.48 32.36 -48.61
N LYS A 403 4.46 32.65 -47.73
CA LYS A 403 4.95 34.04 -47.54
C LYS A 403 6.44 34.27 -47.79
N TYR A 404 7.29 33.26 -47.62
CA TYR A 404 8.75 33.34 -47.85
C TYR A 404 9.33 31.92 -48.06
N GLY A 405 10.03 31.63 -49.17
CA GLY A 405 10.75 30.35 -49.32
C GLY A 405 11.19 29.89 -50.72
N THR A 406 11.97 28.81 -50.78
CA THR A 406 12.25 28.02 -52.01
C THR A 406 11.22 26.87 -52.12
N LEU A 407 10.70 26.60 -53.31
CA LEU A 407 9.53 25.73 -53.52
C LEU A 407 9.73 24.80 -54.72
N ASP A 408 9.75 23.49 -54.47
CA ASP A 408 9.72 22.44 -55.50
C ASP A 408 8.41 21.64 -55.43
N GLY A 409 7.74 21.47 -56.57
CA GLY A 409 6.63 20.53 -56.71
C GLY A 409 5.29 20.97 -56.09
N LEU A 410 4.94 22.25 -56.22
CA LEU A 410 3.67 22.83 -55.75
C LEU A 410 2.49 22.48 -56.68
N ARG A 411 1.41 21.91 -56.14
CA ARG A 411 0.19 21.58 -56.90
C ARG A 411 -1.07 22.03 -56.17
N GLY A 412 -1.80 22.97 -56.75
CA GLY A 412 -3.09 23.38 -56.22
C GLY A 412 -3.94 24.23 -57.14
N MET A 413 -5.23 24.40 -56.82
CA MET A 413 -6.10 25.23 -57.65
C MET A 413 -5.80 26.72 -57.45
N ILE A 414 -5.64 27.15 -56.18
CA ILE A 414 -5.39 28.55 -55.81
C ILE A 414 -4.11 28.62 -54.98
N CYS A 415 -3.09 29.30 -55.51
CA CYS A 415 -1.80 29.47 -54.86
C CYS A 415 -1.50 30.96 -54.62
N ILE A 416 -1.37 31.37 -53.36
CA ILE A 416 -1.04 32.75 -52.96
C ILE A 416 0.33 32.72 -52.29
N CYS A 417 1.37 33.12 -53.02
CA CYS A 417 2.70 33.25 -52.44
C CYS A 417 3.09 34.73 -52.27
N LYS A 418 4.10 35.03 -51.45
CA LYS A 418 4.83 36.30 -51.41
C LYS A 418 6.33 35.93 -51.34
N TYR A 419 7.23 36.57 -52.10
CA TYR A 419 8.69 36.34 -52.11
C TYR A 419 9.17 34.86 -52.21
N TRP A 420 9.54 34.38 -53.41
CA TRP A 420 9.93 32.98 -53.64
C TRP A 420 10.95 32.72 -54.75
N THR A 421 11.49 31.49 -54.75
CA THR A 421 12.09 30.79 -55.92
C THR A 421 11.31 29.49 -56.16
N LEU A 422 10.80 29.26 -57.37
CA LEU A 422 9.85 28.17 -57.69
C LEU A 422 10.38 27.25 -58.79
N ASP A 423 10.25 25.94 -58.57
CA ASP A 423 10.46 24.89 -59.56
C ASP A 423 9.30 23.86 -59.57
N GLY A 424 8.78 23.52 -60.76
CA GLY A 424 7.80 22.44 -60.93
C GLY A 424 6.36 22.72 -60.43
N LEU A 425 5.74 23.82 -60.88
CA LEU A 425 4.41 24.29 -60.42
C LEU A 425 3.23 23.84 -61.31
N ARG A 426 2.08 23.52 -60.68
CA ARG A 426 0.78 23.33 -61.37
C ARG A 426 -0.40 23.98 -60.60
N GLY A 427 -0.97 25.08 -61.11
CA GLY A 427 -2.10 25.79 -60.49
C GLY A 427 -2.35 27.22 -60.99
N MET A 428 -3.43 27.88 -60.53
CA MET A 428 -3.63 29.34 -60.70
C MET A 428 -2.95 30.10 -59.55
N ILE A 429 -2.31 31.24 -59.83
CA ILE A 429 -1.45 31.96 -58.89
C ILE A 429 -1.89 33.43 -58.71
N CYS A 430 -2.01 33.90 -57.47
CA CYS A 430 -2.01 35.33 -57.15
C CYS A 430 -0.66 35.73 -56.51
N SER A 431 0.17 36.53 -57.21
CA SER A 431 1.59 36.82 -56.87
C SER A 431 1.89 38.31 -56.68
N ASN A 432 3.01 38.62 -56.00
CA ASN A 432 3.60 39.97 -55.98
C ASN A 432 5.10 40.03 -56.39
N TYR A 433 6.00 39.08 -56.04
CA TYR A 433 7.45 39.12 -56.36
C TYR A 433 8.15 37.72 -56.24
N GLY A 434 8.94 37.27 -57.24
CA GLY A 434 9.75 36.01 -57.20
C GLY A 434 10.31 35.54 -58.57
N THR A 435 11.18 34.51 -58.60
CA THR A 435 11.68 33.83 -59.83
C THR A 435 10.93 32.51 -60.08
N LEU A 436 10.73 32.14 -61.35
CA LEU A 436 9.87 31.02 -61.80
C LEU A 436 10.56 30.16 -62.87
N ASP A 437 10.65 28.85 -62.63
CA ASP A 437 10.99 27.84 -63.64
C ASP A 437 9.95 26.68 -63.65
N GLY A 438 9.67 26.13 -64.83
CA GLY A 438 8.82 24.92 -64.98
C GLY A 438 7.30 25.07 -64.75
N LEU A 439 6.64 26.01 -65.44
CA LEU A 439 5.22 26.37 -65.27
C LEU A 439 4.23 25.54 -66.12
N ARG A 440 3.13 25.05 -65.52
CA ARG A 440 1.91 24.60 -66.23
C ARG A 440 0.63 25.01 -65.47
N GLY A 441 0.03 26.14 -65.85
CA GLY A 441 -1.22 26.65 -65.25
C GLY A 441 -1.69 27.97 -65.89
N MET A 442 -2.98 28.32 -65.73
CA MET A 442 -3.55 29.60 -66.19
C MET A 442 -3.27 30.69 -65.15
N ILE A 443 -2.89 31.88 -65.62
CA ILE A 443 -2.47 33.04 -64.80
C ILE A 443 -3.66 33.62 -64.03
#